data_AF-A0A268TCI4-F1
#
_entry.id   AF-A0A268TCI4-F1
#
_cell.length_a   1.000
_cell.length_b   1.000
_cell.length_c   1.000
_cell.angle_alpha   90.00
_cell.angle_beta   90.00
_cell.angle_gamma   90.00
#
_symmetry.space_group_name_H-M   'P 1'
#
loop_
_entity.id
_entity.type
_entity.pdbx_description
1 polymer ?
#
loop_
_entity_poly.entity_id
_entity_poly.type
_entity_poly.pdbx_seq_one_letter_code
_entity_poly.pdbx_strand_id
1 'polypeptide(L)'
;MNLALAILSFFAAVFLPGAVLYKIFFKKFHIDFCISSFLAISFIFSLCFNFYLVYILVYFGIYTQQVVVGIFAIEILLFLACFFREITSGIKTPNILKSNDSALKVLFFLGVLISLYLLASLLKGQIFTSWDAVASWNRWGIEWARGDFVLNEGGYPQIYPMLLSLGYVASAKIASFQAIGVAIYKYFAFVGIIACIFLFFKDSLKNAIFGFVLSALIWLVFVRLSGEFYIGYVDLPVAMVILIAMLFLTKASFLLEEASAGKEIDLGSINFYLIFGAIAAGISAEIKQAGLFCCVVYLAGLLYLRFLHPKKVNFKTIVICFFAILFFCAPWVIIAIYKKLYLNTDATNLSYTMEAIYDGKGRLERLYIAIKHHKFYTILFLVSLLALKLKNKILAFLAIFGFLYFIFWGMNLSYDDRNLQAGLPLMIVALGAVIVYFVPSIQKIFLNKFLQLYLFAYKKIALIFVGFVAIGLIVAPFNQNAVLKSEEKRSAFVDAPFFNSMVANTFEKKGKKYVIFNNKLLRLKWIDDNYKFYNFLDFSSQDELLEYANKLKHKYDGVYVVLAKSELDKYRDFVNMASKIRDSREYSIFEYK
;
A
#
# COMPACT_ATOMS: atom_id res chain seq x y z
N MET A 1 -1.50 11.24 27.89
CA MET A 1 -1.93 9.82 27.92
C MET A 1 -2.25 9.23 26.53
N ASN A 2 -2.60 10.03 25.52
CA ASN A 2 -3.09 9.47 24.24
C ASN A 2 -2.00 8.91 23.31
N LEU A 3 -0.79 9.48 23.27
CA LEU A 3 0.24 9.07 22.31
C LEU A 3 0.78 7.65 22.54
N ALA A 4 0.94 7.23 23.79
CA ALA A 4 1.44 5.89 24.12
C ALA A 4 0.46 4.80 23.69
N LEU A 5 -0.84 4.97 23.98
CA LEU A 5 -1.90 4.08 23.48
C LEU A 5 -1.95 4.10 21.95
N ALA A 6 -1.66 5.26 21.35
CA ALA A 6 -1.64 5.41 19.92
C ALA A 6 -0.52 4.55 19.27
N ILE A 7 0.71 4.68 19.77
CA ILE A 7 1.84 3.86 19.35
C ILE A 7 1.57 2.37 19.62
N LEU A 8 1.00 2.03 20.78
CA LEU A 8 0.69 0.66 21.13
C LEU A 8 -0.31 0.04 20.14
N SER A 9 -1.39 0.75 19.83
CA SER A 9 -2.41 0.26 18.90
C SER A 9 -1.88 0.10 17.48
N PHE A 10 -0.88 0.88 17.05
CA PHE A 10 -0.16 0.61 15.80
C PHE A 10 0.46 -0.79 15.84
N PHE A 11 1.26 -1.08 16.87
CA PHE A 11 1.91 -2.38 16.99
C PHE A 11 0.90 -3.53 17.18
N ALA A 12 -0.18 -3.32 17.91
CA ALA A 12 -1.25 -4.32 18.05
C ALA A 12 -1.96 -4.59 16.72
N ALA A 13 -2.22 -3.54 15.91
CA ALA A 13 -2.87 -3.68 14.62
C ALA A 13 -2.01 -4.45 13.60
N VAL A 14 -0.70 -4.22 13.56
CA VAL A 14 0.15 -4.72 12.47
C VAL A 14 1.27 -5.67 12.88
N PHE A 15 1.51 -5.96 14.15
CA PHE A 15 2.70 -6.73 14.53
C PHE A 15 2.56 -7.69 15.72
N LEU A 16 2.10 -7.22 16.88
CA LEU A 16 2.17 -7.96 18.15
C LEU A 16 1.47 -9.32 18.10
N PRO A 17 0.17 -9.43 17.77
CA PRO A 17 -0.52 -10.72 17.80
C PRO A 17 0.14 -11.70 16.82
N GLY A 18 0.52 -11.25 15.64
CA GLY A 18 1.19 -12.11 14.69
C GLY A 18 2.62 -12.49 15.08
N ALA A 19 3.35 -11.66 15.83
CA ALA A 19 4.66 -12.01 16.37
C ALA A 19 4.57 -13.11 17.44
N VAL A 20 3.55 -13.05 18.30
CA VAL A 20 3.23 -14.10 19.27
C VAL A 20 2.89 -15.40 18.53
N LEU A 21 1.97 -15.34 17.55
CA LEU A 21 1.58 -16.50 16.75
C LEU A 21 2.78 -17.08 15.97
N TYR A 22 3.62 -16.22 15.40
CA TYR A 22 4.86 -16.64 14.75
C TYR A 22 5.71 -17.46 15.71
N LYS A 23 5.98 -16.98 16.92
CA LYS A 23 6.84 -17.71 17.88
C LYS A 23 6.26 -19.08 18.25
N ILE A 24 4.94 -19.15 18.44
CA ILE A 24 4.22 -20.39 18.81
C ILE A 24 4.29 -21.41 17.66
N PHE A 25 3.98 -20.99 16.43
CA PHE A 25 3.90 -21.91 15.30
C PHE A 25 5.26 -22.23 14.68
N PHE A 26 6.19 -21.27 14.65
CA PHE A 26 7.45 -21.40 13.90
C PHE A 26 8.38 -22.46 14.51
N LYS A 27 8.32 -22.68 15.83
CA LYS A 27 9.07 -23.77 16.48
C LYS A 27 8.71 -25.15 15.91
N LYS A 28 7.49 -25.32 15.38
CA LYS A 28 7.01 -26.59 14.80
C LYS A 28 7.57 -26.88 13.40
N PHE A 29 7.98 -25.86 12.65
CA PHE A 29 8.43 -26.00 11.26
C PHE A 29 9.95 -26.08 11.11
N HIS A 30 10.72 -26.04 12.21
CA HIS A 30 12.20 -26.12 12.19
C HIS A 30 12.88 -25.08 11.28
N ILE A 31 12.22 -23.97 11.00
CA ILE A 31 12.77 -22.94 10.14
C ILE A 31 13.72 -22.08 10.96
N ASP A 32 14.87 -21.74 10.38
CA ASP A 32 15.79 -20.80 10.99
C ASP A 32 15.16 -19.41 11.04
N PHE A 33 15.35 -18.72 12.16
CA PHE A 33 14.91 -17.34 12.32
C PHE A 33 15.53 -16.45 11.22
N CYS A 34 14.67 -15.82 10.42
CA CYS A 34 15.03 -14.83 9.42
C CYS A 34 14.18 -13.59 9.64
N ILE A 35 14.81 -12.42 9.70
CA ILE A 35 14.13 -11.17 10.07
C ILE A 35 12.99 -10.79 9.10
N SER A 36 13.14 -11.02 7.78
CA SER A 36 12.03 -10.79 6.84
C SER A 36 10.89 -11.76 7.05
N SER A 37 11.20 -13.05 7.20
CA SER A 37 10.15 -14.05 7.43
C SER A 37 9.43 -13.73 8.74
N PHE A 38 10.15 -13.34 9.79
CA PHE A 38 9.56 -12.88 11.03
C PHE A 38 8.64 -11.68 10.82
N LEU A 39 9.13 -10.58 10.22
CA LEU A 39 8.34 -9.37 10.03
C LEU A 39 7.14 -9.59 9.10
N ALA A 40 7.34 -10.22 7.94
CA ALA A 40 6.28 -10.48 6.98
C ALA A 40 5.22 -11.42 7.54
N ILE A 41 5.62 -12.49 8.24
CA ILE A 41 4.66 -13.45 8.81
C ILE A 41 3.94 -12.85 10.00
N SER A 42 4.65 -12.15 10.88
CA SER A 42 4.03 -11.45 12.01
C SER A 42 3.03 -10.41 11.50
N PHE A 43 3.34 -9.73 10.41
CA PHE A 43 2.40 -8.82 9.78
C PHE A 43 1.16 -9.54 9.26
N ILE A 44 1.31 -10.55 8.40
CA ILE A 44 0.18 -11.31 7.82
C ILE A 44 -0.67 -11.95 8.92
N PHE A 45 -0.07 -12.55 9.95
CA PHE A 45 -0.81 -13.09 11.07
C PHE A 45 -1.51 -12.03 11.92
N SER A 46 -0.93 -10.84 12.07
CA SER A 46 -1.62 -9.74 12.75
C SER A 46 -2.86 -9.31 11.97
N LEU A 47 -2.78 -9.26 10.63
CA LEU A 47 -3.94 -9.01 9.78
C LEU A 47 -5.01 -10.09 9.99
N CYS A 48 -4.62 -11.37 9.93
CA CYS A 48 -5.53 -12.51 10.13
C CYS A 48 -6.22 -12.46 11.50
N PHE A 49 -5.44 -12.23 12.56
CA PHE A 49 -5.95 -12.20 13.93
C PHE A 49 -6.89 -11.02 14.14
N ASN A 50 -6.48 -9.82 13.75
CA ASN A 50 -7.27 -8.61 13.96
C ASN A 50 -8.55 -8.59 13.12
N PHE A 51 -8.56 -9.22 11.95
CA PHE A 51 -9.78 -9.42 11.16
C PHE A 51 -10.86 -10.14 11.99
N TYR A 52 -10.56 -11.34 12.49
CA TYR A 52 -11.54 -12.09 13.27
C TYR A 52 -11.79 -11.49 14.65
N LEU A 53 -10.77 -10.92 15.30
CA LEU A 53 -10.91 -10.29 16.60
C LEU A 53 -11.95 -9.16 16.54
N VAL A 54 -11.80 -8.21 15.61
CA VAL A 54 -12.72 -7.07 15.49
C VAL A 54 -14.12 -7.57 15.16
N TYR A 55 -14.26 -8.52 14.22
CA TYR A 55 -15.55 -9.14 13.91
C TYR A 55 -16.24 -9.72 15.14
N ILE A 56 -15.52 -10.51 15.95
CA ILE A 56 -16.04 -11.17 17.15
C ILE A 56 -16.46 -10.13 18.20
N LEU A 57 -15.59 -9.16 18.49
CA LEU A 57 -15.87 -8.14 19.50
C LEU A 57 -17.09 -7.28 19.14
N VAL A 58 -17.25 -6.95 17.87
CA VAL A 58 -18.38 -6.17 17.35
C VAL A 58 -19.66 -7.01 17.37
N TYR A 59 -19.59 -8.26 16.92
CA TYR A 59 -20.74 -9.18 16.92
C TYR A 59 -21.32 -9.39 18.33
N PHE A 60 -20.46 -9.51 19.34
CA PHE A 60 -20.89 -9.66 20.74
C PHE A 60 -21.18 -8.34 21.45
N GLY A 61 -21.03 -7.18 20.78
CA GLY A 61 -21.28 -5.87 21.40
C GLY A 61 -20.30 -5.49 22.51
N ILE A 62 -19.11 -6.10 22.53
CA ILE A 62 -18.07 -5.88 23.57
C ILE A 62 -16.87 -5.11 23.04
N TYR A 63 -16.96 -4.52 21.84
CA TYR A 63 -15.89 -3.72 21.22
C TYR A 63 -15.73 -2.34 21.87
N THR A 64 -15.26 -2.35 23.12
CA THR A 64 -15.09 -1.17 23.98
C THR A 64 -13.61 -0.87 24.20
N GLN A 65 -13.29 0.34 24.64
CA GLN A 65 -11.92 0.76 24.94
C GLN A 65 -11.25 -0.15 25.97
N GLN A 66 -11.97 -0.51 27.05
CA GLN A 66 -11.44 -1.33 28.14
C GLN A 66 -11.04 -2.72 27.63
N VAL A 67 -11.89 -3.33 26.80
CA VAL A 67 -11.64 -4.65 26.22
C VAL A 67 -10.45 -4.60 25.27
N VAL A 68 -10.39 -3.63 24.35
CA VAL A 68 -9.29 -3.49 23.39
C VAL A 68 -7.96 -3.22 24.09
N VAL A 69 -7.92 -2.32 25.07
CA VAL A 69 -6.70 -2.04 25.85
C VAL A 69 -6.28 -3.26 26.67
N GLY A 70 -7.25 -3.99 27.24
CA GLY A 70 -6.99 -5.26 27.94
C GLY A 70 -6.36 -6.31 27.02
N ILE A 71 -6.85 -6.45 25.79
CA ILE A 71 -6.26 -7.32 24.76
C ILE A 71 -4.84 -6.89 24.45
N PHE A 72 -4.58 -5.60 24.24
CA PHE A 72 -3.21 -5.11 23.97
C PHE A 72 -2.26 -5.41 25.13
N ALA A 73 -2.72 -5.27 26.38
CA ALA A 73 -1.91 -5.63 27.54
C ALA A 73 -1.56 -7.13 27.55
N ILE A 74 -2.54 -8.00 27.25
CA ILE A 74 -2.32 -9.44 27.11
C ILE A 74 -1.33 -9.74 25.99
N GLU A 75 -1.48 -9.12 24.82
CA GLU A 75 -0.56 -9.29 23.68
C GLU A 75 0.88 -8.89 24.03
N ILE A 76 1.08 -7.79 24.75
CA ILE A 76 2.40 -7.37 25.23
C ILE A 76 2.97 -8.41 26.19
N LEU A 77 2.19 -8.88 27.18
CA LEU A 77 2.66 -9.87 28.15
C LEU A 77 3.03 -11.18 27.46
N LEU A 78 2.21 -11.63 26.50
CA LEU A 78 2.50 -12.82 25.70
C LEU A 78 3.73 -12.61 24.83
N PHE A 79 3.89 -11.45 24.20
CA PHE A 79 5.09 -11.13 23.41
C PHE A 79 6.35 -11.17 24.29
N LEU A 80 6.32 -10.50 25.45
CA LEU A 80 7.44 -10.50 26.39
C LEU A 80 7.76 -11.91 26.88
N ALA A 81 6.75 -12.74 27.19
CA ALA A 81 6.94 -14.13 27.61
C ALA A 81 7.52 -14.99 26.47
N CYS A 82 6.97 -14.90 25.26
CA CYS A 82 7.39 -15.66 24.09
C CYS A 82 8.82 -15.31 23.63
N PHE A 83 9.23 -14.04 23.78
CA PHE A 83 10.54 -13.53 23.36
C PHE A 83 11.47 -13.21 24.54
N PHE A 84 11.15 -13.65 25.77
CA PHE A 84 11.92 -13.33 26.97
C PHE A 84 13.40 -13.69 26.83
N ARG A 85 13.68 -14.84 26.22
CA ARG A 85 15.07 -15.28 25.96
C ARG A 85 15.76 -14.35 24.97
N GLU A 86 15.17 -14.05 23.83
CA GLU A 86 15.75 -13.14 22.84
C GLU A 86 15.94 -11.71 23.38
N ILE A 87 15.07 -11.26 24.28
CA ILE A 87 15.17 -9.96 24.95
C ILE A 87 16.35 -9.96 25.94
N THR A 88 16.49 -11.00 26.76
CA THR A 88 17.51 -11.08 27.83
C THR A 88 18.88 -11.51 27.33
N SER A 89 18.95 -12.47 26.40
CA SER A 89 20.19 -13.00 25.84
C SER A 89 20.59 -12.34 24.51
N GLY A 90 19.76 -11.44 23.98
CA GLY A 90 19.91 -10.89 22.63
C GLY A 90 19.43 -11.84 21.52
N ILE A 91 19.24 -11.26 20.34
CA ILE A 91 18.88 -12.01 19.12
C ILE A 91 20.15 -12.69 18.60
N LYS A 92 20.06 -13.98 18.25
CA LYS A 92 21.17 -14.71 17.63
C LYS A 92 21.68 -13.95 16.41
N THR A 93 23.00 -13.77 16.34
CA THR A 93 23.66 -13.14 15.21
C THR A 93 23.26 -13.84 13.91
N PRO A 94 22.66 -13.12 12.94
CA PRO A 94 22.28 -13.71 11.66
C PRO A 94 23.46 -14.43 11.01
N ASN A 95 23.23 -15.66 10.50
CA ASN A 95 24.29 -16.49 9.88
C ASN A 95 25.05 -15.74 8.76
N ILE A 96 24.38 -14.81 8.11
CA ILE A 96 24.97 -13.93 7.10
C ILE A 96 26.15 -13.10 7.61
N LEU A 97 26.12 -12.64 8.87
CA LEU A 97 27.24 -11.90 9.47
C LEU A 97 28.44 -12.83 9.74
N LYS A 98 28.19 -14.13 9.88
CA LYS A 98 29.23 -15.18 9.98
C LYS A 98 29.74 -15.66 8.62
N SER A 99 29.08 -15.30 7.51
CA SER A 99 29.53 -15.67 6.16
C SER A 99 30.93 -15.10 5.87
N ASN A 100 31.71 -15.76 5.02
CA ASN A 100 32.96 -15.18 4.50
C ASN A 100 32.70 -14.22 3.32
N ASP A 101 31.48 -14.20 2.78
CA ASP A 101 31.09 -13.32 1.68
C ASP A 101 30.85 -11.88 2.18
N SER A 102 31.81 -11.00 1.90
CA SER A 102 31.72 -9.59 2.27
C SER A 102 30.59 -8.87 1.56
N ALA A 103 30.33 -9.16 0.28
CA ALA A 103 29.26 -8.49 -0.48
C ALA A 103 27.89 -8.78 0.14
N LEU A 104 27.67 -10.03 0.55
CA LEU A 104 26.45 -10.45 1.21
C LEU A 104 26.22 -9.71 2.55
N LYS A 105 27.28 -9.46 3.35
CA LYS A 105 27.20 -8.65 4.58
C LYS A 105 26.84 -7.19 4.30
N VAL A 106 27.38 -6.60 3.24
CA VAL A 106 27.07 -5.20 2.86
C VAL A 106 25.62 -5.07 2.45
N LEU A 107 25.18 -5.97 1.58
CA LEU A 107 23.78 -6.06 1.21
C LEU A 107 22.92 -6.18 2.47
N PHE A 108 23.32 -6.98 3.46
CA PHE A 108 22.53 -7.12 4.68
C PHE A 108 22.46 -5.80 5.45
N PHE A 109 23.59 -5.13 5.63
CA PHE A 109 23.64 -3.85 6.33
C PHE A 109 22.89 -2.73 5.59
N LEU A 110 23.03 -2.64 4.27
CA LEU A 110 22.28 -1.69 3.45
C LEU A 110 20.77 -1.95 3.59
N GLY A 111 20.38 -3.22 3.61
CA GLY A 111 19.01 -3.63 3.86
C GLY A 111 18.51 -3.08 5.19
N VAL A 112 19.32 -3.21 6.25
CA VAL A 112 19.00 -2.68 7.58
C VAL A 112 18.88 -1.16 7.55
N LEU A 113 19.80 -0.45 6.89
CA LEU A 113 19.71 1.01 6.76
C LEU A 113 18.45 1.47 6.03
N ILE A 114 18.10 0.83 4.91
CA ILE A 114 16.86 1.11 4.17
C ILE A 114 15.65 0.84 5.09
N SER A 115 15.69 -0.25 5.85
CA SER A 115 14.65 -0.59 6.83
C SER A 115 14.46 0.53 7.84
N LEU A 116 15.55 1.00 8.45
CA LEU A 116 15.52 2.06 9.46
C LEU A 116 15.06 3.39 8.86
N TYR A 117 15.48 3.72 7.65
CA TYR A 117 15.03 4.92 6.95
C TYR A 117 13.51 4.88 6.69
N LEU A 118 13.00 3.75 6.17
CA LEU A 118 11.58 3.57 5.93
C LEU A 118 10.80 3.60 7.25
N LEU A 119 11.32 2.96 8.30
CA LEU A 119 10.72 2.99 9.64
C LEU A 119 10.68 4.42 10.21
N ALA A 120 11.75 5.20 10.07
CA ALA A 120 11.73 6.60 10.45
C ALA A 120 10.70 7.42 9.65
N SER A 121 10.49 7.08 8.37
CA SER A 121 9.46 7.71 7.54
C SER A 121 8.02 7.36 7.96
N LEU A 122 7.83 6.22 8.63
CA LEU A 122 6.54 5.82 9.23
C LEU A 122 6.15 6.76 10.37
N LEU A 123 7.13 7.22 11.14
CA LEU A 123 6.93 8.08 12.30
C LEU A 123 6.70 9.56 11.95
N LYS A 124 6.81 9.93 10.66
CA LYS A 124 6.41 11.25 10.18
C LYS A 124 4.88 11.31 10.21
N GLY A 125 4.32 11.78 11.33
CA GLY A 125 2.89 11.94 11.55
C GLY A 125 2.23 12.69 10.40
N GLN A 126 1.41 11.98 9.63
CA GLN A 126 0.69 12.48 8.46
C GLN A 126 -0.75 11.99 8.57
N ILE A 127 -1.71 12.74 8.07
CA ILE A 127 -3.12 12.36 8.12
C ILE A 127 -3.64 12.03 6.72
N PHE A 128 -4.81 11.40 6.66
CA PHE A 128 -5.50 11.15 5.39
C PHE A 128 -5.93 12.46 4.74
N THR A 129 -5.51 12.68 3.50
CA THR A 129 -5.85 13.88 2.71
C THR A 129 -6.57 13.57 1.41
N SER A 130 -6.55 12.31 0.96
CA SER A 130 -7.15 11.89 -0.31
C SER A 130 -8.60 11.45 -0.13
N TRP A 131 -9.39 11.54 -1.21
CA TRP A 131 -10.83 11.30 -1.19
C TRP A 131 -11.23 9.94 -0.59
N ASP A 132 -10.84 8.80 -1.18
CA ASP A 132 -11.23 7.48 -0.61
C ASP A 132 -10.68 7.31 0.80
N ALA A 133 -9.47 7.82 1.08
CA ALA A 133 -8.87 7.76 2.41
C ALA A 133 -9.77 8.40 3.47
N VAL A 134 -10.43 9.52 3.14
CA VAL A 134 -11.30 10.27 4.06
C VAL A 134 -12.75 9.78 4.00
N ALA A 135 -13.32 9.70 2.80
CA ALA A 135 -14.74 9.43 2.56
C ALA A 135 -15.12 7.95 2.75
N SER A 136 -14.16 7.05 2.53
CA SER A 136 -14.36 5.61 2.56
C SER A 136 -13.62 4.99 3.74
N TRP A 137 -12.30 4.81 3.64
CA TRP A 137 -11.52 4.00 4.58
C TRP A 137 -11.57 4.53 6.02
N ASN A 138 -11.37 5.83 6.21
CA ASN A 138 -11.44 6.45 7.53
C ASN A 138 -12.87 6.46 8.10
N ARG A 139 -13.88 6.72 7.27
CA ARG A 139 -15.29 6.68 7.68
C ARG A 139 -15.68 5.29 8.16
N TRP A 140 -15.38 4.26 7.37
CA TRP A 140 -15.64 2.87 7.74
C TRP A 140 -14.89 2.45 9.01
N GLY A 141 -13.65 2.90 9.18
CA GLY A 141 -12.92 2.66 10.43
C GLY A 141 -13.60 3.27 11.66
N ILE A 142 -14.24 4.44 11.51
CA ILE A 142 -15.03 5.09 12.57
C ILE A 142 -16.29 4.29 12.89
N GLU A 143 -16.99 3.78 11.87
CA GLU A 143 -18.17 2.92 12.04
C GLU A 143 -17.81 1.63 12.80
N TRP A 144 -16.74 0.94 12.37
CA TRP A 144 -16.21 -0.20 13.12
C TRP A 144 -15.87 0.16 14.57
N ALA A 145 -15.26 1.33 14.80
CA ALA A 145 -14.89 1.78 16.14
C ALA A 145 -16.08 2.11 17.06
N ARG A 146 -17.29 2.27 16.49
CA ARG A 146 -18.54 2.43 17.26
C ARG A 146 -19.17 1.09 17.63
N GLY A 147 -18.62 -0.02 17.14
CA GLY A 147 -19.26 -1.33 17.25
C GLY A 147 -20.32 -1.57 16.18
N ASP A 148 -20.29 -0.81 15.07
CA ASP A 148 -21.26 -0.95 13.98
C ASP A 148 -20.65 -1.78 12.83
N PHE A 149 -21.47 -2.64 12.22
CA PHE A 149 -21.13 -3.23 10.93
C PHE A 149 -21.27 -2.19 9.81
N VAL A 150 -20.28 -2.14 8.92
CA VAL A 150 -20.32 -1.26 7.75
C VAL A 150 -21.24 -1.88 6.69
N LEU A 151 -22.37 -1.22 6.42
CA LEU A 151 -23.37 -1.70 5.44
C LEU A 151 -23.28 -1.01 4.07
N ASN A 152 -22.69 0.20 4.02
CA ASN A 152 -22.50 0.99 2.81
C ASN A 152 -21.01 1.13 2.48
N GLU A 153 -20.39 -0.01 2.21
CA GLU A 153 -18.99 -0.14 1.87
C GLU A 153 -18.70 -0.19 0.36
N GLY A 154 -19.71 -0.01 -0.51
CA GLY A 154 -19.49 -0.06 -1.96
C GLY A 154 -18.84 -1.37 -2.43
N GLY A 155 -19.17 -2.48 -1.75
CA GLY A 155 -18.61 -3.79 -2.05
C GLY A 155 -17.12 -3.94 -1.72
N TYR A 156 -16.53 -3.01 -0.96
CA TYR A 156 -15.13 -3.11 -0.53
C TYR A 156 -14.96 -4.02 0.70
N PRO A 157 -13.91 -4.84 0.72
CA PRO A 157 -13.49 -5.58 1.91
C PRO A 157 -13.11 -4.67 3.09
N GLN A 158 -13.17 -5.20 4.32
CA GLN A 158 -13.19 -4.38 5.54
C GLN A 158 -11.95 -4.50 6.44
N ILE A 159 -10.94 -5.30 6.10
CA ILE A 159 -9.80 -5.51 7.01
C ILE A 159 -9.05 -4.22 7.33
N TYR A 160 -8.81 -3.36 6.33
CA TYR A 160 -8.06 -2.12 6.55
C TYR A 160 -8.81 -1.14 7.46
N PRO A 161 -10.12 -0.84 7.23
CA PRO A 161 -10.96 -0.14 8.21
C PRO A 161 -10.93 -0.73 9.62
N MET A 162 -10.96 -2.06 9.76
CA MET A 162 -10.89 -2.73 11.07
C MET A 162 -9.57 -2.43 11.79
N LEU A 163 -8.44 -2.43 11.08
CA LEU A 163 -7.14 -2.05 11.67
C LEU A 163 -7.13 -0.60 12.17
N LEU A 164 -7.75 0.31 11.42
CA LEU A 164 -7.89 1.71 11.85
C LEU A 164 -8.75 1.81 13.12
N SER A 165 -9.82 1.01 13.18
CA SER A 165 -10.78 1.05 14.29
C SER A 165 -10.16 0.69 15.65
N LEU A 166 -9.20 -0.26 15.69
CA LEU A 166 -8.50 -0.66 16.92
C LEU A 166 -7.87 0.56 17.62
N GLY A 167 -7.27 1.42 16.83
CA GLY A 167 -6.69 2.67 17.28
C GLY A 167 -7.70 3.71 17.75
N TYR A 168 -8.80 3.85 17.02
CA TYR A 168 -9.89 4.75 17.39
C TYR A 168 -10.53 4.35 18.72
N VAL A 169 -10.78 3.06 18.92
CA VAL A 169 -11.32 2.53 20.17
C VAL A 169 -10.32 2.69 21.31
N ALA A 170 -9.05 2.29 21.12
CA ALA A 170 -8.04 2.37 22.17
C ALA A 170 -7.74 3.81 22.63
N SER A 171 -7.76 4.77 21.70
CA SER A 171 -7.48 6.18 22.01
C SER A 171 -8.69 6.96 22.53
N ALA A 172 -9.91 6.44 22.38
CA ALA A 172 -11.20 7.12 22.62
C ALA A 172 -11.36 8.48 21.89
N LYS A 173 -10.41 8.88 21.04
CA LYS A 173 -10.40 10.16 20.31
C LYS A 173 -10.07 9.91 18.84
N ILE A 174 -11.12 9.78 18.03
CA ILE A 174 -11.06 9.54 16.58
C ILE A 174 -10.11 10.53 15.86
N ALA A 175 -10.19 11.83 16.20
CA ALA A 175 -9.37 12.86 15.57
C ALA A 175 -7.87 12.62 15.81
N SER A 176 -7.48 12.40 17.07
CA SER A 176 -6.09 12.26 17.52
C SER A 176 -5.32 11.06 16.95
N PHE A 177 -5.97 10.21 16.14
CA PHE A 177 -5.44 8.93 15.69
C PHE A 177 -5.18 8.83 14.18
N GLN A 178 -5.62 9.79 13.37
CA GLN A 178 -5.48 9.71 11.91
C GLN A 178 -4.02 9.61 11.45
N ALA A 179 -3.10 10.13 12.26
CA ALA A 179 -1.65 10.00 12.08
C ALA A 179 -1.19 8.53 11.97
N ILE A 180 -1.83 7.64 12.73
CA ILE A 180 -1.48 6.22 12.79
C ILE A 180 -2.14 5.45 11.66
N GLY A 181 -3.33 5.86 11.21
CA GLY A 181 -3.90 5.26 10.01
C GLY A 181 -2.98 5.37 8.79
N VAL A 182 -2.32 6.52 8.62
CA VAL A 182 -1.28 6.69 7.60
C VAL A 182 -0.03 5.87 7.90
N ALA A 183 0.36 5.74 9.17
CA ALA A 183 1.48 4.87 9.54
C ALA A 183 1.19 3.40 9.19
N ILE A 184 -0.03 2.91 9.43
CA ILE A 184 -0.47 1.56 9.03
C ILE A 184 -0.35 1.41 7.52
N TYR A 185 -0.90 2.33 6.71
CA TYR A 185 -0.75 2.33 5.25
C TYR A 185 0.71 2.18 4.81
N LYS A 186 1.59 3.02 5.33
CA LYS A 186 3.02 2.97 5.01
C LYS A 186 3.69 1.70 5.53
N TYR A 187 3.18 1.08 6.60
CA TYR A 187 3.72 -0.16 7.14
C TYR A 187 3.55 -1.33 6.17
N PHE A 188 2.46 -1.39 5.39
CA PHE A 188 2.33 -2.35 4.28
C PHE A 188 3.50 -2.22 3.28
N ALA A 189 3.83 -0.99 2.87
CA ALA A 189 4.95 -0.71 1.97
C ALA A 189 6.29 -1.09 2.59
N PHE A 190 6.48 -0.76 3.87
CA PHE A 190 7.66 -1.17 4.64
C PHE A 190 7.80 -2.70 4.63
N VAL A 191 6.79 -3.45 5.07
CA VAL A 191 6.88 -4.91 5.14
C VAL A 191 7.08 -5.54 3.75
N GLY A 192 6.43 -5.04 2.71
CA GLY A 192 6.63 -5.50 1.34
C GLY A 192 8.08 -5.32 0.86
N ILE A 193 8.66 -4.14 1.08
CA ILE A 193 10.07 -3.85 0.75
C ILE A 193 11.03 -4.72 1.56
N ILE A 194 10.77 -4.89 2.85
CA ILE A 194 11.59 -5.72 3.74
C ILE A 194 11.54 -7.19 3.36
N ALA A 195 10.36 -7.68 2.97
CA ALA A 195 10.19 -9.02 2.46
C ALA A 195 11.02 -9.22 1.18
N CYS A 196 10.98 -8.27 0.24
CA CYS A 196 11.86 -8.29 -0.94
C CYS A 196 13.33 -8.38 -0.57
N ILE A 197 13.79 -7.49 0.33
CA ILE A 197 15.18 -7.45 0.76
C ILE A 197 15.51 -8.80 1.41
N PHE A 198 15.06 -9.12 2.62
CA PHE A 198 15.71 -10.18 3.40
C PHE A 198 15.26 -11.62 3.10
N LEU A 199 14.15 -11.86 2.40
CA LEU A 199 13.62 -13.24 2.20
C LEU A 199 14.60 -14.15 1.43
N PHE A 200 15.45 -13.55 0.59
CA PHE A 200 16.35 -14.25 -0.32
C PHE A 200 17.82 -14.25 0.12
N PHE A 201 18.14 -13.64 1.26
CA PHE A 201 19.54 -13.43 1.69
C PHE A 201 20.28 -14.67 2.13
N LYS A 202 19.57 -15.69 2.62
CA LYS A 202 20.19 -16.91 3.12
C LYS A 202 20.69 -17.83 2.00
N ASP A 203 20.17 -17.66 0.79
CA ASP A 203 20.31 -18.68 -0.26
C ASP A 203 21.60 -18.50 -1.08
N SER A 204 21.85 -17.26 -1.54
CA SER A 204 23.04 -16.92 -2.31
C SER A 204 23.16 -15.40 -2.47
N LEU A 205 24.37 -14.92 -2.81
CA LEU A 205 24.59 -13.53 -3.18
C LEU A 205 23.68 -13.10 -4.35
N LYS A 206 23.48 -13.98 -5.34
CA LYS A 206 22.61 -13.71 -6.49
C LYS A 206 21.16 -13.47 -6.05
N ASN A 207 20.65 -14.30 -5.13
CA ASN A 207 19.30 -14.17 -4.60
C ASN A 207 19.18 -12.92 -3.69
N ALA A 208 20.21 -12.55 -2.94
CA ALA A 208 20.25 -11.29 -2.20
C ALA A 208 20.19 -10.06 -3.13
N ILE A 209 20.95 -10.06 -4.23
CA ILE A 209 20.89 -9.01 -5.25
C ILE A 209 19.49 -8.93 -5.87
N PHE A 210 18.87 -10.09 -6.15
CA PHE A 210 17.49 -10.15 -6.62
C PHE A 210 16.53 -9.44 -5.66
N GLY A 211 16.61 -9.73 -4.36
CA GLY A 211 15.81 -9.04 -3.34
C GLY A 211 15.97 -7.52 -3.33
N PHE A 212 17.20 -7.04 -3.49
CA PHE A 212 17.48 -5.60 -3.62
C PHE A 212 16.91 -4.97 -4.88
N VAL A 213 17.10 -5.62 -6.03
CA VAL A 213 16.54 -5.13 -7.29
C VAL A 213 15.03 -5.03 -7.20
N LEU A 214 14.36 -6.01 -6.57
CA LEU A 214 12.92 -5.94 -6.31
C LEU A 214 12.54 -4.73 -5.46
N SER A 215 13.26 -4.49 -4.35
CA SER A 215 12.97 -3.33 -3.49
C SER A 215 13.11 -1.99 -4.24
N ALA A 216 14.12 -1.87 -5.10
CA ALA A 216 14.34 -0.69 -5.92
C ALA A 216 13.25 -0.52 -6.99
N LEU A 217 12.84 -1.62 -7.63
CA LEU A 217 11.74 -1.60 -8.61
C LEU A 217 10.40 -1.25 -7.96
N ILE A 218 10.10 -1.75 -6.76
CA ILE A 218 8.89 -1.37 -6.01
C ILE A 218 8.89 0.12 -5.75
N TRP A 219 10.00 0.66 -5.23
CA TRP A 219 10.11 2.10 -4.99
C TRP A 219 9.95 2.91 -6.28
N LEU A 220 10.61 2.49 -7.36
CA LEU A 220 10.49 3.16 -8.66
C LEU A 220 9.05 3.15 -9.18
N VAL A 221 8.40 1.98 -9.21
CA VAL A 221 7.07 1.81 -9.79
C VAL A 221 6.01 2.49 -8.92
N PHE A 222 5.96 2.18 -7.62
CA PHE A 222 4.87 2.64 -6.75
C PHE A 222 5.06 4.07 -6.22
N VAL A 223 6.29 4.60 -6.16
CA VAL A 223 6.55 5.94 -5.61
C VAL A 223 6.93 6.96 -6.67
N ARG A 224 7.61 6.56 -7.75
CA ARG A 224 8.10 7.51 -8.77
C ARG A 224 7.25 7.52 -10.05
N LEU A 225 6.84 6.37 -10.55
CA LEU A 225 6.15 6.29 -11.84
C LEU A 225 4.64 6.51 -11.72
N SER A 226 4.03 6.00 -10.66
CA SER A 226 2.60 6.06 -10.47
C SER A 226 2.08 7.43 -10.10
N GLY A 227 2.68 8.15 -9.14
CA GLY A 227 2.10 9.36 -8.55
C GLY A 227 0.78 9.13 -7.78
N GLU A 228 0.01 8.10 -8.17
CA GLU A 228 -1.37 7.81 -7.78
C GLU A 228 -1.53 6.94 -6.53
N PHE A 229 -0.47 6.32 -6.01
CA PHE A 229 -0.51 5.65 -4.70
C PHE A 229 -0.39 6.67 -3.56
N TYR A 230 -1.35 7.60 -3.52
CA TYR A 230 -1.41 8.64 -2.50
C TYR A 230 -1.64 8.03 -1.11
N ILE A 231 -1.29 8.82 -0.11
CA ILE A 231 -1.40 8.46 1.30
C ILE A 231 -2.86 8.12 1.66
N GLY A 232 -3.10 6.84 1.98
CA GLY A 232 -4.35 6.36 2.55
C GLY A 232 -5.31 5.63 1.61
N TYR A 233 -4.97 5.49 0.33
CA TYR A 233 -5.65 4.53 -0.53
C TYR A 233 -5.23 3.10 -0.16
N VAL A 234 -6.10 2.10 -0.24
CA VAL A 234 -5.71 0.71 0.10
C VAL A 234 -5.03 -0.03 -1.05
N ASP A 235 -4.84 0.66 -2.17
CA ASP A 235 -4.26 0.13 -3.39
C ASP A 235 -2.81 -0.35 -3.21
N LEU A 236 -2.00 0.43 -2.50
CA LEU A 236 -0.64 0.02 -2.13
C LEU A 236 -0.67 -1.11 -1.09
N PRO A 237 -1.46 -1.05 0.01
CA PRO A 237 -1.65 -2.17 0.91
C PRO A 237 -1.95 -3.50 0.23
N VAL A 238 -2.95 -3.56 -0.67
CA VAL A 238 -3.27 -4.81 -1.37
C VAL A 238 -2.12 -5.24 -2.26
N ALA A 239 -1.49 -4.33 -3.02
CA ALA A 239 -0.35 -4.66 -3.88
C ALA A 239 0.83 -5.25 -3.09
N MET A 240 1.11 -4.74 -1.89
CA MET A 240 2.20 -5.23 -1.05
C MET A 240 1.90 -6.61 -0.45
N VAL A 241 0.64 -6.92 -0.12
CA VAL A 241 0.27 -8.27 0.34
C VAL A 241 0.27 -9.27 -0.83
N ILE A 242 -0.19 -8.86 -2.02
CA ILE A 242 -0.05 -9.65 -3.25
C ILE A 242 1.43 -9.95 -3.54
N LEU A 243 2.29 -8.93 -3.43
CA LEU A 243 3.73 -9.09 -3.55
C LEU A 243 4.24 -10.15 -2.57
N ILE A 244 3.95 -10.02 -1.26
CA ILE A 244 4.40 -10.98 -0.23
C ILE A 244 3.96 -12.41 -0.58
N ALA A 245 2.72 -12.61 -1.02
CA ALA A 245 2.24 -13.91 -1.48
C ALA A 245 3.09 -14.45 -2.64
N MET A 246 3.34 -13.65 -3.68
CA MET A 246 4.18 -14.04 -4.83
C MET A 246 5.65 -14.27 -4.46
N LEU A 247 6.19 -13.52 -3.49
CA LEU A 247 7.54 -13.73 -2.97
C LEU A 247 7.67 -15.08 -2.27
N PHE A 248 6.66 -15.49 -1.49
CA PHE A 248 6.66 -16.82 -0.87
C PHE A 248 6.53 -17.95 -1.90
N LEU A 249 5.70 -17.77 -2.94
CA LEU A 249 5.63 -18.72 -4.05
C LEU A 249 6.98 -18.85 -4.78
N THR A 250 7.64 -17.71 -5.04
CA THR A 250 8.97 -17.66 -5.67
C THR A 250 10.05 -18.27 -4.77
N LYS A 251 9.98 -18.03 -3.46
CA LYS A 251 10.91 -18.63 -2.50
C LYS A 251 10.78 -20.16 -2.49
N ALA A 252 9.55 -20.67 -2.47
CA ALA A 252 9.29 -22.11 -2.55
C ALA A 252 9.82 -22.71 -3.86
N SER A 253 9.69 -22.00 -4.99
CA SER A 253 10.20 -22.47 -6.28
C SER A 253 11.72 -22.58 -6.31
N PHE A 254 12.46 -21.60 -5.75
CA PHE A 254 13.92 -21.70 -5.63
C PHE A 254 14.35 -22.88 -4.75
N LEU A 255 13.69 -23.10 -3.61
CA LEU A 255 13.98 -24.26 -2.75
C LEU A 255 13.71 -25.60 -3.46
N LEU A 256 12.66 -25.68 -4.28
CA LEU A 256 12.35 -26.87 -5.07
C LEU A 256 13.40 -27.16 -6.16
N GLU A 257 13.92 -26.12 -6.80
CA GLU A 257 15.01 -26.23 -7.77
C GLU A 257 16.30 -26.70 -7.10
N GLU A 258 16.64 -26.13 -5.95
CA GLU A 258 17.79 -26.53 -5.15
C GLU A 258 17.70 -27.99 -4.70
N ALA A 259 16.54 -28.40 -4.20
CA ALA A 259 16.27 -29.79 -3.87
C ALA A 259 16.36 -30.72 -5.10
N SER A 260 16.09 -30.20 -6.31
CA SER A 260 16.14 -30.99 -7.56
C SER A 260 17.57 -31.10 -8.09
N ALA A 261 18.43 -30.15 -7.73
CA ALA A 261 19.87 -30.19 -7.95
C ALA A 261 20.61 -31.05 -6.91
N GLY A 262 19.90 -31.76 -6.03
CA GLY A 262 20.48 -32.67 -5.04
C GLY A 262 20.92 -32.01 -3.73
N LYS A 263 20.63 -30.71 -3.51
CA LYS A 263 20.83 -30.11 -2.18
C LYS A 263 19.84 -30.70 -1.18
N GLU A 264 20.31 -30.98 0.03
CA GLU A 264 19.45 -31.37 1.14
C GLU A 264 18.61 -30.17 1.58
N ILE A 265 17.32 -30.22 1.27
CA ILE A 265 16.35 -29.17 1.62
C ILE A 265 15.22 -29.82 2.39
N ASP A 266 14.91 -29.26 3.55
CA ASP A 266 13.74 -29.65 4.32
C ASP A 266 12.45 -29.32 3.55
N LEU A 267 11.66 -30.35 3.24
CA LEU A 267 10.36 -30.21 2.60
C LEU A 267 9.36 -29.46 3.48
N GLY A 268 9.53 -29.46 4.80
CA GLY A 268 8.75 -28.67 5.76
C GLY A 268 8.83 -27.18 5.45
N SER A 269 10.04 -26.69 5.18
CA SER A 269 10.31 -25.30 4.79
C SER A 269 9.62 -24.90 3.47
N ILE A 270 9.56 -25.80 2.47
CA ILE A 270 8.82 -25.55 1.22
C ILE A 270 7.32 -25.43 1.50
N ASN A 271 6.75 -26.41 2.21
CA ASN A 271 5.33 -26.41 2.55
C ASN A 271 4.94 -25.17 3.37
N PHE A 272 5.80 -24.74 4.27
CA PHE A 272 5.61 -23.53 5.05
C PHE A 272 5.43 -22.31 4.16
N TYR A 273 6.35 -22.04 3.23
CA TYR A 273 6.23 -20.88 2.33
C TYR A 273 4.99 -20.97 1.45
N LEU A 274 4.61 -22.17 0.98
CA LEU A 274 3.39 -22.36 0.20
C LEU A 274 2.12 -22.07 1.01
N ILE A 275 2.04 -22.52 2.26
CA ILE A 275 0.88 -22.27 3.13
C ILE A 275 0.80 -20.80 3.51
N PHE A 276 1.91 -20.17 3.89
CA PHE A 276 1.93 -18.74 4.23
C PHE A 276 1.64 -17.83 3.05
N GLY A 277 2.12 -18.18 1.86
CA GLY A 277 1.75 -17.46 0.65
C GLY A 277 0.26 -17.57 0.34
N ALA A 278 -0.36 -18.74 0.59
CA ALA A 278 -1.80 -18.92 0.43
C ALA A 278 -2.61 -18.07 1.44
N ILE A 279 -2.19 -18.01 2.70
CA ILE A 279 -2.79 -17.13 3.72
C ILE A 279 -2.70 -15.66 3.28
N ALA A 280 -1.51 -15.21 2.84
CA ALA A 280 -1.33 -13.86 2.33
C ALA A 280 -2.21 -13.57 1.10
N ALA A 281 -2.36 -14.54 0.19
CA ALA A 281 -3.24 -14.41 -0.96
C ALA A 281 -4.71 -14.24 -0.54
N GLY A 282 -5.21 -15.07 0.39
CA GLY A 282 -6.56 -14.94 0.95
C GLY A 282 -6.79 -13.58 1.62
N ILE A 283 -5.87 -13.16 2.50
CA ILE A 283 -5.93 -11.85 3.17
C ILE A 283 -5.89 -10.69 2.18
N SER A 284 -5.17 -10.81 1.05
CA SER A 284 -5.16 -9.74 0.05
C SER A 284 -6.56 -9.44 -0.49
N ALA A 285 -7.41 -10.46 -0.62
CA ALA A 285 -8.80 -10.28 -1.04
C ALA A 285 -9.65 -9.58 0.03
N GLU A 286 -9.28 -9.68 1.31
CA GLU A 286 -9.92 -8.96 2.42
C GLU A 286 -9.42 -7.52 2.58
N ILE A 287 -8.38 -7.11 1.83
CA ILE A 287 -7.92 -5.71 1.75
C ILE A 287 -8.65 -4.97 0.62
N LYS A 288 -8.69 -5.57 -0.56
CA LYS A 288 -9.36 -5.01 -1.75
C LYS A 288 -9.70 -6.15 -2.72
N GLN A 289 -10.75 -5.96 -3.53
CA GLN A 289 -11.25 -6.99 -4.46
C GLN A 289 -10.19 -7.49 -5.43
N ALA A 290 -9.22 -6.65 -5.78
CA ALA A 290 -8.07 -7.03 -6.62
C ALA A 290 -7.26 -8.21 -6.05
N GLY A 291 -7.31 -8.46 -4.74
CA GLY A 291 -6.71 -9.65 -4.12
C GLY A 291 -7.35 -10.97 -4.55
N LEU A 292 -8.57 -10.97 -5.09
CA LEU A 292 -9.15 -12.18 -5.71
C LEU A 292 -8.33 -12.66 -6.90
N PHE A 293 -7.78 -11.74 -7.69
CA PHE A 293 -6.86 -12.11 -8.77
C PHE A 293 -5.64 -12.86 -8.22
N CYS A 294 -5.07 -12.36 -7.12
CA CYS A 294 -3.97 -13.03 -6.43
C CYS A 294 -4.36 -14.42 -5.93
N CYS A 295 -5.55 -14.60 -5.36
CA CYS A 295 -6.05 -15.91 -4.94
C CYS A 295 -6.04 -16.93 -6.08
N VAL A 296 -6.59 -16.54 -7.24
CA VAL A 296 -6.65 -17.40 -8.44
C VAL A 296 -5.25 -17.70 -8.97
N VAL A 297 -4.41 -16.67 -9.14
CA VAL A 297 -3.05 -16.85 -9.66
C VAL A 297 -2.19 -17.67 -8.71
N TYR A 298 -2.35 -17.51 -7.40
CA TYR A 298 -1.62 -18.28 -6.40
C TYR A 298 -1.96 -19.76 -6.49
N LEU A 299 -3.25 -20.10 -6.59
CA LEU A 299 -3.70 -21.49 -6.77
C LEU A 299 -3.20 -22.08 -8.08
N ALA A 300 -3.29 -21.33 -9.19
CA ALA A 300 -2.74 -21.75 -10.48
C ALA A 300 -1.22 -21.99 -10.40
N GLY A 301 -0.49 -21.10 -9.72
CA GLY A 301 0.96 -21.23 -9.50
C GLY A 301 1.33 -22.43 -8.63
N LEU A 302 0.50 -22.74 -7.63
CA LEU A 302 0.66 -23.91 -6.77
C LEU A 302 0.44 -25.23 -7.54
N LEU A 303 -0.61 -25.29 -8.35
CA LEU A 303 -0.86 -26.42 -9.24
C LEU A 303 0.26 -26.57 -10.28
N TYR A 304 0.77 -25.45 -10.81
CA TYR A 304 1.90 -25.45 -11.72
C TYR A 304 3.19 -25.95 -11.06
N LEU A 305 3.49 -25.54 -9.82
CA LEU A 305 4.60 -26.11 -9.04
C LEU A 305 4.43 -27.61 -8.79
N ARG A 306 3.21 -28.08 -8.51
CA ARG A 306 2.92 -29.51 -8.37
C ARG A 306 3.15 -30.28 -9.66
N PHE A 307 2.78 -29.70 -10.79
CA PHE A 307 3.03 -30.29 -12.11
C PHE A 307 4.53 -30.42 -12.39
N LEU A 308 5.31 -29.39 -12.08
CA LEU A 308 6.78 -29.40 -12.26
C LEU A 308 7.51 -30.31 -11.26
N HIS A 309 7.02 -30.41 -10.02
CA HIS A 309 7.68 -31.13 -8.93
C HIS A 309 6.73 -32.08 -8.19
N PRO A 310 6.21 -33.12 -8.87
CA PRO A 310 5.10 -33.91 -8.36
C PRO A 310 5.40 -34.68 -7.07
N LYS A 311 6.66 -35.08 -6.87
CA LYS A 311 7.07 -35.82 -5.67
C LYS A 311 7.36 -34.92 -4.45
N LYS A 312 7.52 -33.61 -4.65
CA LYS A 312 7.99 -32.67 -3.60
C LYS A 312 6.89 -31.75 -3.08
N VAL A 313 5.93 -31.40 -3.92
CA VAL A 313 4.74 -30.65 -3.50
C VAL A 313 3.64 -31.66 -3.15
N ASN A 314 3.28 -31.78 -1.88
CA ASN A 314 2.24 -32.74 -1.48
C ASN A 314 0.84 -32.22 -1.87
N PHE A 315 -0.04 -33.10 -2.37
CA PHE A 315 -1.44 -32.76 -2.62
C PHE A 315 -2.15 -32.25 -1.35
N LYS A 316 -1.80 -32.81 -0.17
CA LYS A 316 -2.28 -32.29 1.12
C LYS A 316 -1.95 -30.81 1.30
N THR A 317 -0.76 -30.37 0.92
CA THR A 317 -0.38 -28.95 0.98
C THR A 317 -1.27 -28.10 0.07
N ILE A 318 -1.60 -28.59 -1.13
CA ILE A 318 -2.50 -27.90 -2.07
C ILE A 318 -3.89 -27.72 -1.46
N VAL A 319 -4.44 -28.78 -0.88
CA VAL A 319 -5.74 -28.74 -0.21
C VAL A 319 -5.71 -27.76 0.96
N ILE A 320 -4.66 -27.78 1.79
CA ILE A 320 -4.50 -26.81 2.89
C ILE A 320 -4.44 -25.38 2.37
N CYS A 321 -3.66 -25.11 1.32
CA CYS A 321 -3.57 -23.77 0.71
C CYS A 321 -4.92 -23.31 0.14
N PHE A 322 -5.66 -24.20 -0.51
CA PHE A 322 -7.00 -23.91 -1.02
C PHE A 322 -7.96 -23.50 0.10
N PHE A 323 -8.04 -24.31 1.17
CA PHE A 323 -8.89 -23.99 2.30
C PHE A 323 -8.41 -22.75 3.08
N ALA A 324 -7.11 -22.50 3.16
CA ALA A 324 -6.58 -21.28 3.75
C ALA A 324 -7.03 -20.04 2.97
N ILE A 325 -6.92 -20.05 1.64
CA ILE A 325 -7.41 -18.96 0.78
C ILE A 325 -8.92 -18.77 0.99
N LEU A 326 -9.69 -19.86 0.90
CA LEU A 326 -11.14 -19.83 1.05
C LEU A 326 -11.56 -19.29 2.41
N PHE A 327 -10.92 -19.72 3.50
CA PHE A 327 -11.22 -19.29 4.86
C PHE A 327 -11.13 -17.77 5.03
N PHE A 328 -10.11 -17.16 4.43
CA PHE A 328 -9.93 -15.71 4.51
C PHE A 328 -10.74 -14.93 3.48
N CYS A 329 -10.92 -15.41 2.24
CA CYS A 329 -11.64 -14.64 1.22
C CYS A 329 -13.16 -14.84 1.20
N ALA A 330 -13.65 -15.98 1.71
CA ALA A 330 -15.07 -16.30 1.67
C ALA A 330 -15.96 -15.32 2.43
N PRO A 331 -15.60 -14.80 3.63
CA PRO A 331 -16.48 -13.90 4.38
C PRO A 331 -16.94 -12.70 3.55
N TRP A 332 -16.02 -11.94 2.96
CA TRP A 332 -16.39 -10.81 2.10
C TRP A 332 -17.09 -11.26 0.81
N VAL A 333 -16.62 -12.32 0.14
CA VAL A 333 -17.23 -12.79 -1.12
C VAL A 333 -18.70 -13.20 -0.91
N ILE A 334 -18.99 -13.92 0.18
CA ILE A 334 -20.35 -14.34 0.53
C ILE A 334 -21.23 -13.11 0.76
N ILE A 335 -20.75 -12.12 1.52
CA ILE A 335 -21.49 -10.87 1.76
C ILE A 335 -21.75 -10.12 0.45
N ALA A 336 -20.73 -10.00 -0.41
CA ALA A 336 -20.87 -9.31 -1.70
C ALA A 336 -21.88 -10.02 -2.63
N ILE A 337 -21.83 -11.35 -2.71
CA ILE A 337 -22.80 -12.15 -3.47
C ILE A 337 -24.20 -11.99 -2.87
N TYR A 338 -24.33 -12.04 -1.55
CA TYR A 338 -25.63 -11.89 -0.88
C TYR A 338 -26.26 -10.52 -1.19
N LYS A 339 -25.50 -9.43 -1.07
CA LYS A 339 -25.97 -8.06 -1.40
C LYS A 339 -26.41 -7.94 -2.86
N LYS A 340 -25.68 -8.59 -3.78
CA LYS A 340 -26.01 -8.58 -5.20
C LYS A 340 -27.28 -9.39 -5.51
N LEU A 341 -27.35 -10.63 -5.03
CA LEU A 341 -28.41 -11.56 -5.42
C LEU A 341 -29.72 -11.35 -4.64
N TYR A 342 -29.64 -11.05 -3.34
CA TYR A 342 -30.83 -10.97 -2.48
C TYR A 342 -31.30 -9.55 -2.22
N LEU A 343 -30.38 -8.59 -2.11
CA LEU A 343 -30.74 -7.18 -1.89
C LEU A 343 -30.86 -6.39 -3.20
N ASN A 344 -30.53 -7.00 -4.34
CA ASN A 344 -30.46 -6.37 -5.66
C ASN A 344 -29.66 -5.06 -5.66
N THR A 345 -28.58 -5.04 -4.86
CA THR A 345 -27.67 -3.90 -4.76
C THR A 345 -26.35 -4.29 -5.43
N ASP A 346 -26.06 -3.73 -6.61
CA ASP A 346 -24.71 -3.83 -7.17
C ASP A 346 -23.79 -2.82 -6.47
N ALA A 347 -23.30 -3.22 -5.30
CA ALA A 347 -22.38 -2.40 -4.55
C ALA A 347 -21.03 -2.23 -5.27
N THR A 348 -20.69 -3.09 -6.25
CA THR A 348 -19.36 -3.11 -6.88
C THR A 348 -19.17 -2.07 -7.98
N ASN A 349 -20.25 -1.46 -8.48
CA ASN A 349 -20.22 -0.52 -9.61
C ASN A 349 -19.48 -1.09 -10.85
N LEU A 350 -19.53 -2.41 -11.06
CA LEU A 350 -18.76 -3.07 -12.12
C LEU A 350 -19.17 -2.56 -13.51
N SER A 351 -20.48 -2.45 -13.76
CA SER A 351 -20.99 -1.99 -15.05
C SER A 351 -20.58 -0.55 -15.36
N TYR A 352 -20.55 0.31 -14.35
CA TYR A 352 -20.12 1.70 -14.53
C TYR A 352 -18.62 1.78 -14.82
N THR A 353 -17.81 1.11 -14.01
CA THR A 353 -16.34 1.16 -14.08
C THR A 353 -15.77 0.43 -15.30
N MET A 354 -16.42 -0.63 -15.77
CA MET A 354 -15.97 -1.40 -16.94
C MET A 354 -16.56 -0.96 -18.26
N GLU A 355 -17.70 -0.26 -18.29
CA GLU A 355 -18.35 0.12 -19.55
C GLU A 355 -18.70 1.61 -19.61
N ALA A 356 -19.49 2.13 -18.66
CA ALA A 356 -20.04 3.48 -18.78
C ALA A 356 -18.98 4.60 -18.78
N ILE A 357 -17.91 4.47 -17.98
CA ILE A 357 -16.85 5.50 -17.86
C ILE A 357 -16.04 5.73 -19.15
N TYR A 358 -16.18 4.85 -20.13
CA TYR A 358 -15.40 4.90 -21.37
C TYR A 358 -16.14 5.54 -22.54
N ASP A 359 -17.35 6.05 -22.33
CA ASP A 359 -18.15 6.77 -23.35
C ASP A 359 -18.32 5.98 -24.66
N GLY A 360 -18.56 4.67 -24.55
CA GLY A 360 -18.79 3.80 -25.71
C GLY A 360 -17.54 3.35 -26.47
N LYS A 361 -16.32 3.72 -26.05
CA LYS A 361 -15.07 3.24 -26.66
C LYS A 361 -14.96 1.71 -26.62
N GLY A 362 -14.45 1.12 -27.69
CA GLY A 362 -14.24 -0.33 -27.78
C GLY A 362 -13.09 -0.82 -26.89
N ARG A 363 -13.11 -2.09 -26.44
CA ARG A 363 -12.07 -2.62 -25.53
C ARG A 363 -10.64 -2.57 -26.11
N LEU A 364 -10.48 -2.82 -27.41
CA LEU A 364 -9.17 -2.72 -28.08
C LEU A 364 -8.70 -1.27 -28.20
N GLU A 365 -9.62 -0.33 -28.43
CA GLU A 365 -9.33 1.10 -28.45
C GLU A 365 -8.85 1.57 -27.08
N ARG A 366 -9.54 1.16 -25.99
CA ARG A 366 -9.13 1.45 -24.60
C ARG A 366 -7.73 0.91 -24.31
N LEU A 367 -7.43 -0.32 -24.72
CA LEU A 367 -6.09 -0.91 -24.57
C LEU A 367 -5.02 -0.11 -25.34
N TYR A 368 -5.31 0.28 -26.58
CA TYR A 368 -4.40 1.11 -27.38
C TYR A 368 -4.14 2.47 -26.71
N ILE A 369 -5.19 3.14 -26.21
CA ILE A 369 -5.10 4.38 -25.45
C ILE A 369 -4.24 4.16 -24.21
N ALA A 370 -4.48 3.10 -23.45
CA ALA A 370 -3.72 2.78 -22.24
C ALA A 370 -2.23 2.57 -22.54
N ILE A 371 -1.90 1.80 -23.59
CA ILE A 371 -0.51 1.59 -24.04
C ILE A 371 0.15 2.92 -24.41
N LYS A 372 -0.57 3.80 -25.12
CA LYS A 372 -0.06 5.10 -25.58
C LYS A 372 0.20 6.07 -24.43
N HIS A 373 -0.68 6.12 -23.44
CA HIS A 373 -0.56 7.04 -22.29
C HIS A 373 0.43 6.51 -21.25
N HIS A 374 0.46 5.20 -21.03
CA HIS A 374 1.27 4.56 -19.98
C HIS A 374 2.48 3.82 -20.57
N LYS A 375 3.28 4.54 -21.37
CA LYS A 375 4.44 3.98 -22.09
C LYS A 375 5.45 3.31 -21.17
N PHE A 376 5.74 3.92 -20.02
CA PHE A 376 6.69 3.37 -19.05
C PHE A 376 6.25 2.03 -18.50
N TYR A 377 4.98 1.92 -18.13
CA TYR A 377 4.41 0.65 -17.71
C TYR A 377 4.46 -0.36 -18.85
N THR A 378 4.03 0.01 -20.05
CA THR A 378 4.06 -0.90 -21.22
C THR A 378 5.46 -1.46 -21.47
N ILE A 379 6.50 -0.61 -21.45
CA ILE A 379 7.89 -1.06 -21.62
C ILE A 379 8.29 -2.00 -20.49
N LEU A 380 7.98 -1.65 -19.24
CA LEU A 380 8.22 -2.50 -18.08
C LEU A 380 7.55 -3.87 -18.27
N PHE A 381 6.31 -3.87 -18.79
CA PHE A 381 5.51 -5.05 -19.05
C PHE A 381 6.10 -5.96 -20.14
N LEU A 382 6.58 -5.39 -21.24
CA LEU A 382 7.20 -6.15 -22.32
C LEU A 382 8.55 -6.72 -21.90
N VAL A 383 9.36 -5.97 -21.14
CA VAL A 383 10.68 -6.43 -20.70
C VAL A 383 10.56 -7.57 -19.68
N SER A 384 9.55 -7.57 -18.80
CA SER A 384 9.37 -8.67 -17.85
C SER A 384 9.08 -10.01 -18.54
N LEU A 385 8.51 -10.02 -19.75
CA LEU A 385 8.27 -11.24 -20.53
C LEU A 385 9.58 -11.94 -20.94
N LEU A 386 10.73 -11.27 -20.87
CA LEU A 386 12.02 -11.95 -21.01
C LEU A 386 12.24 -13.02 -19.91
N ALA A 387 11.47 -12.98 -18.80
CA ALA A 387 11.47 -14.00 -17.76
C ALA A 387 11.07 -15.38 -18.30
N LEU A 388 10.36 -15.46 -19.44
CA LEU A 388 10.03 -16.72 -20.14
C LEU A 388 11.28 -17.54 -20.49
N LYS A 389 12.42 -16.89 -20.69
CA LYS A 389 13.71 -17.53 -21.02
C LYS A 389 14.48 -18.00 -19.78
N LEU A 390 14.02 -17.66 -18.57
CA LEU A 390 14.70 -18.07 -17.34
C LEU A 390 14.47 -19.56 -17.05
N LYS A 391 15.41 -20.16 -16.31
CA LYS A 391 15.33 -21.56 -15.90
C LYS A 391 14.14 -21.79 -14.97
N ASN A 392 13.95 -20.90 -14.00
CA ASN A 392 12.84 -20.99 -13.06
C ASN A 392 11.52 -20.59 -13.71
N LYS A 393 10.68 -21.59 -13.92
CA LYS A 393 9.40 -21.47 -14.63
C LYS A 393 8.34 -20.70 -13.86
N ILE A 394 8.47 -20.54 -12.54
CA ILE A 394 7.56 -19.68 -11.78
C ILE A 394 7.76 -18.21 -12.13
N LEU A 395 8.98 -17.77 -12.40
CA LEU A 395 9.22 -16.38 -12.84
C LEU A 395 8.57 -16.10 -14.20
N ALA A 396 8.64 -17.07 -15.11
CA ALA A 396 7.93 -17.04 -16.40
C ALA A 396 6.41 -16.99 -16.20
N PHE A 397 5.88 -17.83 -15.31
CA PHE A 397 4.47 -17.85 -14.94
C PHE A 397 4.00 -16.48 -14.42
N LEU A 398 4.74 -15.87 -13.49
CA LEU A 398 4.41 -14.55 -12.95
C LEU A 398 4.43 -13.46 -14.05
N ALA A 399 5.37 -13.52 -14.99
CA ALA A 399 5.42 -12.60 -16.12
C ALA A 399 4.18 -12.72 -17.02
N ILE A 400 3.74 -13.95 -17.31
CA ILE A 400 2.54 -14.21 -18.12
C ILE A 400 1.30 -13.64 -17.42
N PHE A 401 1.07 -14.02 -16.17
CA PHE A 401 -0.15 -13.58 -15.46
C PHE A 401 -0.15 -12.08 -15.17
N GLY A 402 1.01 -11.47 -14.87
CA GLY A 402 1.13 -10.03 -14.77
C GLY A 402 0.81 -9.33 -16.10
N PHE A 403 1.28 -9.86 -17.23
CA PHE A 403 0.97 -9.32 -18.56
C PHE A 403 -0.51 -9.51 -18.94
N LEU A 404 -1.10 -10.68 -18.65
CA LEU A 404 -2.53 -10.91 -18.86
C LEU A 404 -3.38 -9.92 -18.05
N TYR A 405 -2.99 -9.64 -16.80
CA TYR A 405 -3.67 -8.62 -16.00
C TYR A 405 -3.51 -7.21 -16.60
N PHE A 406 -2.35 -6.88 -17.18
CA PHE A 406 -2.15 -5.61 -17.88
C PHE A 406 -3.09 -5.46 -19.09
N ILE A 407 -3.25 -6.52 -19.89
CA ILE A 407 -4.22 -6.51 -21.00
C ILE A 407 -5.64 -6.35 -20.47
N PHE A 408 -6.02 -7.11 -19.43
CA PHE A 408 -7.31 -6.99 -18.78
C PHE A 408 -7.56 -5.56 -18.26
N TRP A 409 -6.58 -4.97 -17.58
CA TRP A 409 -6.64 -3.59 -17.10
C TRP A 409 -6.77 -2.61 -18.27
N GLY A 410 -5.93 -2.74 -19.30
CA GLY A 410 -5.96 -1.86 -20.47
C GLY A 410 -7.33 -1.83 -21.15
N MET A 411 -7.99 -2.99 -21.21
CA MET A 411 -9.31 -3.16 -21.83
C MET A 411 -10.48 -2.73 -20.94
N ASN A 412 -10.38 -2.86 -19.61
CA ASN A 412 -11.55 -2.75 -18.72
C ASN A 412 -11.39 -1.75 -17.56
N LEU A 413 -10.16 -1.41 -17.12
CA LEU A 413 -9.91 -0.67 -15.88
C LEU A 413 -8.86 0.47 -16.02
N SER A 414 -8.41 0.75 -17.25
CA SER A 414 -7.47 1.81 -17.64
C SER A 414 -7.93 3.25 -17.44
N TYR A 415 -9.11 3.49 -16.88
CA TYR A 415 -9.53 4.82 -16.45
C TYR A 415 -8.72 5.31 -15.23
N ASP A 416 -8.09 4.38 -14.50
CA ASP A 416 -7.30 4.68 -13.30
C ASP A 416 -6.11 3.71 -13.17
N ASP A 417 -4.91 4.28 -13.01
CA ASP A 417 -3.65 3.53 -12.87
C ASP A 417 -3.59 2.70 -11.59
N ARG A 418 -4.31 3.10 -10.54
CA ARG A 418 -4.31 2.37 -9.26
C ARG A 418 -4.85 0.95 -9.42
N ASN A 419 -5.71 0.73 -10.41
CA ASN A 419 -6.25 -0.60 -10.73
C ASN A 419 -5.18 -1.60 -11.23
N LEU A 420 -3.96 -1.16 -11.57
CA LEU A 420 -2.82 -2.03 -11.89
C LEU A 420 -2.21 -2.76 -10.69
N GLN A 421 -2.61 -2.40 -9.47
CA GLN A 421 -2.12 -2.96 -8.19
C GLN A 421 -2.07 -4.49 -8.11
N ALA A 422 -2.93 -5.22 -8.83
CA ALA A 422 -2.94 -6.68 -8.80
C ALA A 422 -1.88 -7.29 -9.72
N GLY A 423 -1.63 -6.67 -10.88
CA GLY A 423 -0.65 -7.12 -11.85
C GLY A 423 0.78 -6.70 -11.49
N LEU A 424 0.97 -5.43 -11.10
CA LEU A 424 2.31 -4.84 -10.89
C LEU A 424 3.25 -5.65 -9.98
N PRO A 425 2.81 -6.24 -8.86
CA PRO A 425 3.69 -7.07 -8.04
C PRO A 425 4.30 -8.25 -8.81
N LEU A 426 3.52 -8.96 -9.62
CA LEU A 426 3.97 -10.12 -10.40
C LEU A 426 5.01 -9.69 -11.44
N MET A 427 4.75 -8.55 -12.07
CA MET A 427 5.64 -7.91 -13.05
C MET A 427 6.99 -7.57 -12.47
N ILE A 428 6.98 -6.94 -11.29
CA ILE A 428 8.19 -6.50 -10.61
C ILE A 428 9.03 -7.71 -10.24
N VAL A 429 8.41 -8.78 -9.74
CA VAL A 429 9.11 -10.05 -9.45
C VAL A 429 9.76 -10.63 -10.71
N ALA A 430 9.01 -10.72 -11.81
CA ALA A 430 9.54 -11.23 -13.08
C ALA A 430 10.67 -10.35 -13.64
N LEU A 431 10.48 -9.03 -13.68
CA LEU A 431 11.47 -8.08 -14.19
C LEU A 431 12.74 -8.05 -13.34
N GLY A 432 12.61 -8.07 -12.01
CA GLY A 432 13.77 -8.16 -11.12
C GLY A 432 14.60 -9.39 -11.42
N ALA A 433 13.96 -10.49 -11.80
CA ALA A 433 14.66 -11.69 -12.17
C ALA A 433 15.29 -11.60 -13.57
N VAL A 434 14.66 -10.94 -14.53
CA VAL A 434 15.31 -10.63 -15.81
C VAL A 434 16.60 -9.83 -15.57
N ILE A 435 16.54 -8.76 -14.78
CA ILE A 435 17.70 -7.91 -14.49
C ILE A 435 18.85 -8.72 -13.86
N VAL A 436 18.56 -9.60 -12.89
CA VAL A 436 19.59 -10.32 -12.14
C VAL A 436 20.07 -11.61 -12.81
N TYR A 437 19.17 -12.35 -13.47
CA TYR A 437 19.48 -13.67 -14.02
C TYR A 437 19.80 -13.64 -15.52
N PHE A 438 19.35 -12.62 -16.25
CA PHE A 438 19.55 -12.53 -17.70
C PHE A 438 20.77 -11.68 -18.10
N VAL A 439 21.27 -10.79 -17.23
CA VAL A 439 22.38 -9.89 -17.55
C VAL A 439 23.61 -10.21 -16.68
N PRO A 440 24.49 -11.15 -17.12
CA PRO A 440 25.70 -11.52 -16.38
C PRO A 440 26.59 -10.31 -16.04
N SER A 441 26.63 -9.33 -16.95
CA SER A 441 27.40 -8.09 -16.78
C SER A 441 26.93 -7.24 -15.60
N ILE A 442 25.65 -7.27 -15.23
CA ILE A 442 25.16 -6.54 -14.05
C ILE A 442 25.78 -7.11 -12.78
N GLN A 443 25.95 -8.43 -12.68
CA GLN A 443 26.63 -9.04 -11.54
C GLN A 443 28.06 -8.53 -11.43
N LYS A 444 28.81 -8.49 -12.55
CA LYS A 444 30.21 -8.05 -12.59
C LYS A 444 30.37 -6.55 -12.29
N ILE A 445 29.51 -5.70 -12.86
CA ILE A 445 29.53 -4.24 -12.63
C ILE A 445 29.14 -3.92 -11.19
N PHE A 446 28.08 -4.56 -10.69
CA PHE A 446 27.61 -4.36 -9.32
C PHE A 446 28.69 -4.80 -8.34
N LEU A 447 29.32 -5.97 -8.51
CA LEU A 447 30.45 -6.38 -7.65
C LEU A 447 31.57 -5.34 -7.65
N ASN A 448 32.06 -4.91 -8.82
CA ASN A 448 33.29 -4.11 -8.89
C ASN A 448 33.14 -2.68 -8.36
N LYS A 449 32.09 -1.95 -8.76
CA LYS A 449 31.88 -0.57 -8.28
C LYS A 449 31.38 -0.52 -6.83
N PHE A 450 30.58 -1.50 -6.42
CA PHE A 450 30.03 -1.54 -5.08
C PHE A 450 31.07 -1.98 -4.04
N LEU A 451 32.04 -2.84 -4.40
CA LEU A 451 33.15 -3.21 -3.52
C LEU A 451 34.03 -2.00 -3.14
N GLN A 452 34.20 -1.03 -4.05
CA GLN A 452 34.92 0.22 -3.76
C GLN A 452 34.13 1.12 -2.79
N LEU A 453 32.82 1.29 -3.02
CA LEU A 453 31.94 2.01 -2.09
C LEU A 453 31.87 1.32 -0.72
N TYR A 454 31.95 -0.01 -0.70
CA TYR A 454 32.00 -0.84 0.50
C TYR A 454 33.23 -0.56 1.36
N LEU A 455 34.44 -0.58 0.80
CA LEU A 455 35.66 -0.32 1.58
C LEU A 455 35.62 1.07 2.24
N PHE A 456 34.96 2.02 1.58
CA PHE A 456 34.73 3.35 2.12
C PHE A 456 33.66 3.37 3.23
N ALA A 457 32.49 2.74 3.01
CA ALA A 457 31.36 2.75 3.94
C ALA A 457 31.57 1.85 5.17
N TYR A 458 32.21 0.68 5.01
CA TYR A 458 32.48 -0.28 6.09
C TYR A 458 33.34 0.33 7.20
N LYS A 459 34.37 1.10 6.84
CA LYS A 459 35.20 1.84 7.79
C LYS A 459 34.43 2.91 8.58
N LYS A 460 33.25 3.32 8.11
CA LYS A 460 32.43 4.39 8.71
C LYS A 460 31.05 3.89 9.17
N ILE A 461 30.83 2.59 9.21
CA ILE A 461 29.51 1.98 9.37
C ILE A 461 28.87 2.31 10.73
N ALA A 462 29.68 2.33 11.79
CA ALA A 462 29.26 2.74 13.13
C ALA A 462 28.88 4.23 13.15
N LEU A 463 29.64 5.08 12.46
CA LEU A 463 29.36 6.52 12.37
C LEU A 463 28.07 6.79 11.56
N ILE A 464 27.84 6.06 10.48
CA ILE A 464 26.62 6.15 9.67
C ILE A 464 25.41 5.68 10.48
N PHE A 465 25.55 4.56 11.21
CA PHE A 465 24.48 4.04 12.06
C PHE A 465 24.13 5.01 13.19
N VAL A 466 25.12 5.53 13.91
CA VAL A 466 24.94 6.54 14.96
C VAL A 466 24.33 7.82 14.38
N GLY A 467 24.79 8.27 13.21
CA GLY A 467 24.22 9.42 12.50
C GLY A 467 22.75 9.22 12.14
N PHE A 468 22.37 8.04 11.62
CA PHE A 468 20.98 7.73 11.30
C PHE A 468 20.09 7.60 12.53
N VAL A 469 20.57 6.98 13.60
CA VAL A 469 19.84 6.89 14.87
C VAL A 469 19.69 8.29 15.49
N ALA A 470 20.74 9.10 15.48
CA ALA A 470 20.69 10.48 15.97
C ALA A 470 19.73 11.34 15.13
N ILE A 471 19.82 11.30 13.80
CA ILE A 471 18.88 12.00 12.90
C ILE A 471 17.46 11.47 13.11
N GLY A 472 17.28 10.16 13.24
CA GLY A 472 15.98 9.54 13.52
C GLY A 472 15.39 10.04 14.82
N LEU A 473 16.15 10.07 15.91
CA LEU A 473 15.69 10.54 17.22
C LEU A 473 15.46 12.06 17.24
N ILE A 474 16.27 12.85 16.51
CA ILE A 474 16.15 14.31 16.41
C ILE A 474 14.97 14.72 15.49
N VAL A 475 14.71 13.97 14.42
CA VAL A 475 13.69 14.29 13.40
C VAL A 475 12.35 13.58 13.66
N ALA A 476 12.33 12.53 14.46
CA ALA A 476 11.12 11.80 14.84
C ALA A 476 10.55 12.10 16.24
N PRO A 477 10.65 13.31 16.84
CA PRO A 477 9.63 13.65 17.81
C PRO A 477 8.34 13.66 17.01
N PHE A 478 7.45 12.73 17.37
CA PHE A 478 6.05 12.68 16.93
C PHE A 478 5.48 14.07 17.24
N ASN A 479 5.62 14.99 16.29
CA ASN A 479 5.43 16.40 16.57
C ASN A 479 3.93 16.59 16.58
N GLN A 480 3.35 16.51 17.78
CA GLN A 480 1.93 16.70 18.00
C GLN A 480 1.48 18.03 17.37
N ASN A 481 2.32 19.07 17.37
CA ASN A 481 2.02 20.33 16.69
C ASN A 481 2.01 20.19 15.16
N ALA A 482 2.84 19.32 14.57
CA ALA A 482 2.77 19.02 13.15
C ALA A 482 1.49 18.24 12.80
N VAL A 483 1.08 17.28 13.64
CA VAL A 483 -0.20 16.55 13.48
C VAL A 483 -1.39 17.50 13.62
N LEU A 484 -1.39 18.36 14.64
CA LEU A 484 -2.45 19.36 14.85
C LEU A 484 -2.49 20.39 13.71
N LYS A 485 -1.33 20.92 13.27
CA LYS A 485 -1.26 21.78 12.07
C LYS A 485 -1.71 21.05 10.81
N SER A 486 -1.42 19.76 10.69
CA SER A 486 -1.93 18.94 9.59
C SER A 486 -3.44 18.77 9.69
N GLU A 487 -4.02 18.54 10.87
CA GLU A 487 -5.48 18.43 11.06
C GLU A 487 -6.20 19.75 10.76
N GLU A 488 -5.68 20.89 11.24
CA GLU A 488 -6.14 22.22 10.86
C GLU A 488 -6.10 22.38 9.35
N LYS A 489 -4.97 22.00 8.72
CA LYS A 489 -4.85 21.95 7.27
C LYS A 489 -5.93 21.05 6.65
N ARG A 490 -6.08 19.79 7.03
CA ARG A 490 -7.10 18.90 6.43
C ARG A 490 -8.49 19.48 6.52
N SER A 491 -8.87 20.12 7.63
CA SER A 491 -10.17 20.78 7.74
C SER A 491 -10.39 21.85 6.66
N ALA A 492 -9.32 22.43 6.13
CA ALA A 492 -9.32 23.42 5.05
C ALA A 492 -8.98 22.86 3.64
N PHE A 493 -8.45 21.63 3.50
CA PHE A 493 -7.75 21.18 2.28
C PHE A 493 -8.23 19.83 1.67
N VAL A 494 -9.34 19.21 2.11
CA VAL A 494 -9.86 17.94 1.52
C VAL A 494 -10.03 18.06 -0.01
N ASP A 495 -9.59 17.03 -0.74
CA ASP A 495 -9.69 16.83 -2.21
C ASP A 495 -8.87 17.73 -3.13
N ALA A 496 -8.22 18.80 -2.63
CA ALA A 496 -7.30 19.59 -3.45
C ALA A 496 -6.34 20.45 -2.59
N PRO A 497 -5.36 19.86 -1.87
CA PRO A 497 -4.54 20.61 -0.93
C PRO A 497 -3.74 21.73 -1.58
N PHE A 498 -3.28 21.51 -2.81
CA PHE A 498 -2.63 22.55 -3.59
C PHE A 498 -3.61 23.69 -3.94
N PHE A 499 -4.78 23.38 -4.49
CA PHE A 499 -5.80 24.37 -4.84
C PHE A 499 -6.26 25.19 -3.63
N ASN A 500 -6.63 24.51 -2.56
CA ASN A 500 -7.09 25.14 -1.33
C ASN A 500 -5.97 26.03 -0.78
N SER A 501 -4.69 25.61 -0.85
CA SER A 501 -3.55 26.44 -0.42
C SER A 501 -3.37 27.66 -1.33
N MET A 502 -3.70 27.53 -2.60
CA MET A 502 -3.65 28.60 -3.58
C MET A 502 -4.70 29.68 -3.25
N VAL A 503 -5.95 29.28 -3.02
CA VAL A 503 -7.06 30.17 -2.60
C VAL A 503 -6.75 30.81 -1.25
N ALA A 504 -6.23 30.02 -0.31
CA ALA A 504 -5.86 30.46 1.03
C ALA A 504 -4.87 31.62 1.03
N ASN A 505 -3.75 31.42 0.33
CA ASN A 505 -2.73 32.44 0.15
C ASN A 505 -3.26 33.67 -0.60
N THR A 506 -4.23 33.50 -1.52
CA THR A 506 -4.86 34.63 -2.21
C THR A 506 -5.67 35.45 -1.24
N PHE A 507 -6.47 34.83 -0.37
CA PHE A 507 -7.20 35.55 0.67
C PHE A 507 -6.30 36.33 1.63
N GLU A 508 -5.20 35.71 2.07
CA GLU A 508 -4.22 36.38 2.95
C GLU A 508 -3.59 37.61 2.28
N LYS A 509 -3.33 37.55 0.96
CA LYS A 509 -2.59 38.61 0.23
C LYS A 509 -3.47 39.67 -0.42
N LYS A 510 -4.69 39.31 -0.83
CA LYS A 510 -5.58 40.14 -1.67
C LYS A 510 -6.94 40.41 -1.03
N GLY A 511 -7.18 39.86 0.16
CA GLY A 511 -8.47 39.95 0.85
C GLY A 511 -9.42 38.81 0.48
N LYS A 512 -10.45 38.62 1.30
CA LYS A 512 -11.46 37.57 1.10
C LYS A 512 -12.49 38.03 0.07
N LYS A 513 -12.80 37.17 -0.91
CA LYS A 513 -13.89 37.35 -1.90
C LYS A 513 -14.64 36.04 -2.12
N TYR A 514 -15.82 36.10 -2.73
CA TYR A 514 -16.56 34.90 -3.15
C TYR A 514 -15.76 34.11 -4.20
N VAL A 515 -15.71 32.79 -4.08
CA VAL A 515 -14.93 31.90 -4.95
C VAL A 515 -15.86 31.06 -5.82
N ILE A 516 -15.71 31.19 -7.13
CA ILE A 516 -16.37 30.36 -8.14
C ILE A 516 -15.35 29.32 -8.62
N PHE A 517 -15.78 28.08 -8.72
CA PHE A 517 -14.93 26.96 -9.13
C PHE A 517 -15.82 25.87 -9.75
N ASN A 518 -15.26 25.09 -10.66
CA ASN A 518 -15.98 24.10 -11.46
C ASN A 518 -15.58 22.65 -11.16
N ASN A 519 -14.73 22.41 -10.15
CA ASN A 519 -14.31 21.06 -9.75
C ASN A 519 -15.00 20.61 -8.45
N LYS A 520 -15.25 19.31 -8.25
CA LYS A 520 -16.06 18.81 -7.12
C LYS A 520 -15.41 19.10 -5.75
N LEU A 521 -16.26 19.54 -4.81
CA LEU A 521 -16.10 19.63 -3.36
C LEU A 521 -14.86 20.36 -2.83
N LEU A 522 -14.97 21.70 -2.73
CA LEU A 522 -14.23 22.47 -1.75
C LEU A 522 -14.96 22.43 -0.41
N ARG A 523 -14.32 21.87 0.63
CA ARG A 523 -14.74 22.09 2.01
C ARG A 523 -13.78 23.09 2.65
N LEU A 524 -14.01 24.38 2.41
CA LEU A 524 -13.26 25.47 3.03
C LEU A 524 -13.82 25.73 4.44
N LYS A 525 -13.54 24.84 5.41
CA LYS A 525 -14.11 24.93 6.77
C LYS A 525 -13.59 26.11 7.61
N TRP A 526 -12.50 26.74 7.18
CA TRP A 526 -11.82 27.85 7.84
C TRP A 526 -12.37 29.25 7.54
N ILE A 527 -13.34 29.39 6.62
CA ILE A 527 -14.05 30.63 6.41
C ILE A 527 -15.36 30.50 7.18
N ASP A 528 -15.35 30.97 8.43
CA ASP A 528 -16.48 31.24 9.33
C ASP A 528 -17.82 30.59 8.91
N ASP A 529 -18.37 29.69 9.75
CA ASP A 529 -19.55 28.85 9.48
C ASP A 529 -20.79 29.63 8.95
N ASN A 530 -20.79 30.96 9.10
CA ASN A 530 -21.80 31.88 8.60
C ASN A 530 -21.66 32.31 7.12
N TYR A 531 -20.55 31.98 6.45
CA TYR A 531 -20.29 32.47 5.10
C TYR A 531 -20.10 31.34 4.06
N LYS A 532 -21.17 31.05 3.32
CA LYS A 532 -21.09 30.25 2.09
C LYS A 532 -20.46 31.07 0.96
N PHE A 533 -19.14 31.24 0.96
CA PHE A 533 -18.39 31.99 -0.07
C PHE A 533 -18.07 31.18 -1.34
N TYR A 534 -18.81 30.11 -1.63
CA TYR A 534 -18.45 29.24 -2.74
C TYR A 534 -19.69 28.58 -3.35
N ASN A 535 -19.69 28.42 -4.67
CA ASN A 535 -20.71 27.62 -5.35
C ASN A 535 -20.04 26.70 -6.36
N PHE A 536 -20.39 25.42 -6.29
CA PHE A 536 -20.01 24.43 -7.29
C PHE A 536 -21.03 24.48 -8.41
N LEU A 537 -20.60 24.84 -9.61
CA LEU A 537 -21.42 24.81 -10.81
C LEU A 537 -20.57 24.21 -11.94
N ASP A 538 -21.06 23.11 -12.52
CA ASP A 538 -20.57 22.63 -13.80
C ASP A 538 -21.20 23.52 -14.87
N PHE A 539 -20.50 24.60 -15.23
CA PHE A 539 -20.99 25.52 -16.25
C PHE A 539 -20.93 24.82 -17.59
N SER A 540 -22.09 24.64 -18.22
CA SER A 540 -22.20 24.00 -19.52
C SER A 540 -21.55 24.85 -20.62
N SER A 541 -21.56 26.18 -20.43
CA SER A 541 -21.03 27.18 -21.36
C SER A 541 -20.25 28.30 -20.65
N GLN A 542 -19.52 29.09 -21.44
CA GLN A 542 -18.84 30.28 -20.95
C GLN A 542 -19.81 31.37 -20.51
N ASP A 543 -20.96 31.49 -21.19
CA ASP A 543 -21.98 32.51 -20.89
C ASP A 543 -22.58 32.28 -19.50
N GLU A 544 -22.82 31.03 -19.11
CA GLU A 544 -23.30 30.69 -17.77
C GLU A 544 -22.30 31.11 -16.67
N LEU A 545 -20.99 30.91 -16.92
CA LEU A 545 -19.94 31.33 -15.98
C LEU A 545 -19.93 32.86 -15.85
N LEU A 546 -19.99 33.59 -16.97
CA LEU A 546 -19.99 35.06 -17.01
C LEU A 546 -21.24 35.66 -16.35
N GLU A 547 -22.43 35.14 -16.67
CA GLU A 547 -23.69 35.57 -16.06
C GLU A 547 -23.65 35.37 -14.54
N TYR A 548 -23.19 34.19 -14.10
CA TYR A 548 -23.08 33.88 -12.68
C TYR A 548 -22.03 34.72 -11.97
N ALA A 549 -20.86 34.92 -12.59
CA ALA A 549 -19.80 35.77 -12.06
C ALA A 549 -20.24 37.24 -11.94
N ASN A 550 -20.98 37.76 -12.93
CA ASN A 550 -21.57 39.10 -12.88
C ASN A 550 -22.56 39.25 -11.72
N LYS A 551 -23.47 38.28 -11.56
CA LYS A 551 -24.45 38.26 -10.47
C LYS A 551 -23.78 38.32 -9.09
N LEU A 552 -22.72 37.55 -8.89
CA LEU A 552 -21.98 37.54 -7.63
C LEU A 552 -21.09 38.78 -7.45
N LYS A 553 -20.45 39.26 -8.53
CA LYS A 553 -19.63 40.48 -8.54
C LYS A 553 -20.42 41.68 -8.02
N HIS A 554 -21.66 41.87 -8.50
CA HIS A 554 -22.54 42.95 -8.02
C HIS A 554 -22.88 42.84 -6.53
N LYS A 555 -22.89 41.62 -5.98
CA LYS A 555 -23.24 41.38 -4.57
C LYS A 555 -22.04 41.49 -3.63
N TYR A 556 -20.81 41.21 -4.08
CA TYR A 556 -19.64 41.00 -3.21
C TYR A 556 -18.39 41.83 -3.56
N ASP A 557 -18.52 42.91 -4.33
CA ASP A 557 -17.38 43.77 -4.76
C ASP A 557 -16.26 42.96 -5.45
N GLY A 558 -16.72 42.10 -6.37
CA GLY A 558 -15.89 41.19 -7.15
C GLY A 558 -15.79 39.77 -6.59
N VAL A 559 -15.29 38.87 -7.44
CA VAL A 559 -15.19 37.44 -7.16
C VAL A 559 -13.85 36.88 -7.60
N TYR A 560 -13.40 35.82 -6.95
CA TYR A 560 -12.34 34.98 -7.48
C TYR A 560 -12.95 33.82 -8.27
N VAL A 561 -12.43 33.57 -9.46
CA VAL A 561 -12.81 32.43 -10.28
C VAL A 561 -11.58 31.55 -10.46
N VAL A 562 -11.71 30.29 -10.09
CA VAL A 562 -10.62 29.32 -10.23
C VAL A 562 -10.97 28.33 -11.31
N LEU A 563 -10.11 28.26 -12.32
CA LEU A 563 -10.30 27.42 -13.50
C LEU A 563 -9.15 26.43 -13.61
N ALA A 564 -9.46 25.18 -13.98
CA ALA A 564 -8.43 24.24 -14.38
C ALA A 564 -7.76 24.71 -15.67
N LYS A 565 -6.45 24.47 -15.81
CA LYS A 565 -5.70 24.88 -17.01
C LYS A 565 -6.24 24.26 -18.28
N SER A 566 -6.75 23.03 -18.19
CA SER A 566 -7.41 22.32 -19.29
C SER A 566 -8.69 22.99 -19.79
N GLU A 567 -9.27 23.92 -19.02
CA GLU A 567 -10.54 24.57 -19.35
C GLU A 567 -10.38 26.06 -19.66
N LEU A 568 -9.17 26.61 -19.61
CA LEU A 568 -8.95 28.03 -19.92
C LEU A 568 -9.41 28.39 -21.34
N ASP A 569 -9.26 27.47 -22.29
CA ASP A 569 -9.76 27.66 -23.66
C ASP A 569 -11.28 27.66 -23.75
N LYS A 570 -11.97 26.87 -22.91
CA LYS A 570 -13.44 26.85 -22.82
C LYS A 570 -13.98 28.18 -22.30
N TYR A 571 -13.22 28.88 -21.44
CA TYR A 571 -13.62 30.13 -20.79
C TYR A 571 -12.79 31.34 -21.25
N ARG A 572 -12.35 31.36 -22.51
CA ARG A 572 -11.39 32.33 -23.04
C ARG A 572 -11.84 33.79 -22.85
N ASP A 573 -13.10 34.12 -23.09
CA ASP A 573 -13.53 35.52 -23.00
C ASP A 573 -13.61 35.98 -21.54
N PHE A 574 -14.05 35.09 -20.63
CA PHE A 574 -13.97 35.35 -19.19
C PHE A 574 -12.51 35.61 -18.77
N VAL A 575 -11.58 34.75 -19.21
CA VAL A 575 -10.15 34.88 -18.93
C VAL A 575 -9.58 36.21 -19.44
N ASN A 576 -10.05 36.70 -20.58
CA ASN A 576 -9.65 38.00 -21.13
C ASN A 576 -10.21 39.20 -20.36
N MET A 577 -11.39 39.05 -19.75
CA MET A 577 -12.04 40.11 -18.95
C MET A 577 -11.58 40.14 -17.50
N ALA A 578 -11.06 39.03 -16.97
CA ALA A 578 -10.67 38.89 -15.58
C ALA A 578 -9.16 39.10 -15.37
N SER A 579 -8.78 39.63 -14.21
CA SER A 579 -7.37 39.83 -13.85
C SER A 579 -6.77 38.54 -13.29
N LYS A 580 -5.79 37.95 -13.97
CA LYS A 580 -5.10 36.75 -13.45
C LYS A 580 -4.30 37.10 -12.18
N ILE A 581 -4.67 36.51 -11.05
CA ILE A 581 -4.02 36.75 -9.75
C ILE A 581 -2.87 35.78 -9.51
N ARG A 582 -3.10 34.51 -9.85
CA ARG A 582 -2.13 33.46 -9.57
C ARG A 582 -2.23 32.35 -10.60
N ASP A 583 -1.09 31.73 -10.87
CA ASP A 583 -0.99 30.57 -11.72
C ASP A 583 -0.31 29.40 -11.02
N SER A 584 -0.66 28.20 -11.44
CA SER A 584 -0.01 26.96 -11.02
C SER A 584 0.12 25.98 -12.18
N ARG A 585 0.56 24.75 -11.91
CA ARG A 585 0.64 23.72 -12.95
C ARG A 585 -0.74 23.27 -13.43
N GLU A 586 -1.75 23.29 -12.57
CA GLU A 586 -3.07 22.69 -12.84
C GLU A 586 -4.20 23.70 -12.86
N TYR A 587 -4.06 24.83 -12.15
CA TYR A 587 -5.13 25.82 -11.98
C TYR A 587 -4.63 27.26 -12.10
N SER A 588 -5.54 28.16 -12.49
CA SER A 588 -5.33 29.60 -12.46
C SER A 588 -6.45 30.26 -11.64
N ILE A 589 -6.08 31.25 -10.81
CA ILE A 589 -7.05 32.11 -10.10
C ILE A 589 -7.14 33.44 -10.84
N PHE A 590 -8.36 33.81 -11.17
CA PHE A 590 -8.71 35.11 -11.74
C PHE A 590 -9.52 35.91 -10.74
N GLU A 591 -9.34 37.23 -10.74
CA GLU A 591 -10.19 38.17 -10.04
C GLU A 591 -11.07 38.87 -11.09
N TYR A 592 -12.37 38.76 -10.91
CA TYR A 592 -13.36 39.45 -11.71
C TYR A 592 -13.96 40.59 -10.88
N LYS A 593 -13.54 41.82 -11.20
CA LYS A 593 -13.95 43.05 -10.51
C LYS A 593 -15.04 43.76 -11.26
#